data_AF-L7MLZ1-F1
#
_entry.id   AF-L7MLZ1-F1
#
_cell.length_a   1.000
_cell.length_b   1.000
_cell.length_c   1.000
_cell.angle_alpha   90.00
_cell.angle_beta   90.00
_cell.angle_gamma   90.00
#
_symmetry.space_group_name_H-M   'P 1'
#
loop_
_entity.id
_entity.type
_entity.pdbx_description
1 polymer ?
#
loop_
_entity_poly.entity_id
_entity_poly.type
_entity_poly.pdbx_seq_one_letter_code
_entity_poly.pdbx_strand_id
1 'polypeptide(L)'
;MENASPRSLAAFCKVLTAERLWLPDYLNRLVAHAVEKPDWLFPITLCHLPYACFISGLVPDKAEQLAKVVDSVVLSNFNDLPTPEVLQTAVALGFFQCLGSNLIQRIFALPFMERLDRELTGSVGNERADRHVRELLATLNRIACLDFPEEHVPWFHDQFYAARALNARRHLTALQKDVQDNLEHVLGGSQFVQRHVFAPYGYLLQLSCELDDS
;
A
#
# COMPACT_ATOMS: atom_id res chain seq x y z
N MET A 1 -25.71 1.09 10.35
CA MET A 1 -25.27 0.12 9.32
C MET A 1 -26.36 -0.90 8.96
N GLU A 2 -27.40 -1.07 9.78
CA GLU A 2 -28.36 -2.19 9.67
C GLU A 2 -29.18 -2.26 8.35
N ASN A 3 -29.15 -1.21 7.50
CA ASN A 3 -29.90 -1.18 6.22
C ASN A 3 -29.02 -1.01 4.96
N ALA A 4 -27.68 -0.98 5.07
CA ALA A 4 -26.82 -0.80 3.90
C ALA A 4 -26.62 -2.14 3.18
N SER A 5 -26.86 -2.23 1.87
CA SER A 5 -26.61 -3.48 1.14
C SER A 5 -25.09 -3.74 0.97
N PRO A 6 -24.65 -5.01 0.81
CA PRO A 6 -23.25 -5.32 0.52
C PRO A 6 -22.70 -4.60 -0.72
N ARG A 7 -23.55 -4.38 -1.73
CA ARG A 7 -23.20 -3.61 -2.94
C ARG A 7 -22.97 -2.13 -2.64
N SER A 8 -23.80 -1.55 -1.77
CA SER A 8 -23.65 -0.16 -1.33
C SER A 8 -22.33 0.04 -0.59
N LEU A 9 -21.92 -0.93 0.24
CA LEU A 9 -20.63 -0.87 0.94
C LEU A 9 -19.43 -1.07 0.03
N ALA A 10 -19.54 -1.96 -0.96
CA ALA A 10 -18.50 -2.10 -1.98
C ALA A 10 -18.29 -0.79 -2.75
N ALA A 11 -19.39 -0.13 -3.16
CA ALA A 11 -19.33 1.18 -3.78
C ALA A 11 -18.76 2.24 -2.84
N PHE A 12 -19.14 2.22 -1.57
CA PHE A 12 -18.65 3.15 -0.57
C PHE A 12 -17.13 3.02 -0.34
N CYS A 13 -16.60 1.80 -0.19
CA CYS A 13 -15.16 1.58 -0.05
C CYS A 13 -14.36 2.12 -1.26
N LYS A 14 -14.90 1.95 -2.47
CA LYS A 14 -14.32 2.53 -3.69
C LYS A 14 -14.30 4.06 -3.63
N VAL A 15 -15.40 4.68 -3.21
CA VAL A 15 -15.49 6.14 -3.05
C VAL A 15 -14.49 6.64 -2.00
N LEU A 16 -14.43 6.00 -0.82
CA LEU A 16 -13.46 6.37 0.21
C LEU A 16 -12.02 6.31 -0.29
N THR A 17 -11.70 5.28 -1.06
CA THR A 17 -10.35 5.07 -1.64
C THR A 17 -10.03 6.13 -2.69
N ALA A 18 -10.99 6.46 -3.56
CA ALA A 18 -10.83 7.43 -4.64
C ALA A 18 -10.73 8.87 -4.11
N GLU A 19 -11.60 9.23 -3.18
CA GLU A 19 -11.74 10.59 -2.63
C GLU A 19 -10.84 10.84 -1.41
N ARG A 20 -10.17 9.80 -0.89
CA ARG A 20 -9.29 9.87 0.30
C ARG A 20 -9.95 10.52 1.51
N LEU A 21 -11.23 10.19 1.74
CA LEU A 21 -12.02 10.76 2.82
C LEU A 21 -11.59 10.17 4.17
N TRP A 22 -11.28 11.03 5.13
CA TRP A 22 -10.93 10.63 6.49
C TRP A 22 -12.20 10.44 7.34
N LEU A 23 -12.65 9.19 7.49
CA LEU A 23 -13.84 8.81 8.27
C LEU A 23 -13.56 7.63 9.21
N PRO A 24 -12.72 7.81 10.25
CA PRO A 24 -12.20 6.72 11.08
C PRO A 24 -13.28 5.94 11.82
N ASP A 25 -14.24 6.63 12.47
CA ASP A 25 -15.32 5.97 13.21
C ASP A 25 -16.23 5.12 12.32
N TYR A 26 -16.38 5.49 11.05
CA TYR A 26 -17.16 4.72 10.09
C TYR A 26 -16.38 3.50 9.61
N LEU A 27 -15.10 3.67 9.29
CA LEU A 27 -14.22 2.55 8.92
C LEU A 27 -14.12 1.52 10.04
N ASN A 28 -13.92 1.94 11.29
CA ASN A 28 -13.87 1.04 12.45
C ASN A 28 -15.18 0.26 12.63
N ARG A 29 -16.34 0.91 12.44
CA ARG A 29 -17.64 0.21 12.47
C ARG A 29 -17.81 -0.78 11.33
N LEU A 30 -17.37 -0.43 10.12
CA LEU A 30 -17.39 -1.33 8.97
C LEU A 30 -16.51 -2.55 9.19
N VAL A 31 -15.30 -2.35 9.71
CA VAL A 31 -14.37 -3.42 10.07
C VAL A 31 -14.97 -4.31 11.15
N ALA A 32 -15.54 -3.73 12.21
CA ALA A 32 -16.20 -4.51 13.26
C ALA A 32 -17.31 -5.42 12.71
N HIS A 33 -18.12 -4.89 11.78
CA HIS A 33 -19.17 -5.67 11.14
C HIS A 33 -18.63 -6.76 10.20
N ALA A 34 -17.59 -6.46 9.43
CA ALA A 34 -16.94 -7.42 8.53
C ALA A 34 -16.32 -8.59 9.31
N VAL A 35 -15.76 -8.31 10.49
CA VAL A 35 -15.24 -9.33 11.41
C VAL A 35 -16.34 -10.21 11.99
N GLU A 36 -17.48 -9.61 12.35
CA GLU A 36 -18.61 -10.33 12.97
C GLU A 36 -19.42 -11.15 11.96
N LYS A 37 -19.53 -10.67 10.71
CA LYS A 37 -20.35 -11.27 9.64
C LYS A 37 -19.59 -11.26 8.31
N PRO A 38 -18.51 -12.06 8.17
CA PRO A 38 -17.69 -12.04 6.97
C PRO A 38 -18.46 -12.46 5.72
N ASP A 39 -19.33 -13.48 5.83
CA ASP A 39 -20.12 -14.03 4.71
C ASP A 39 -21.15 -13.04 4.16
N TRP A 40 -21.43 -11.96 4.88
CA TRP A 40 -22.33 -10.92 4.44
C TRP A 40 -21.71 -10.03 3.35
N LEU A 41 -20.39 -9.98 3.26
CA LEU A 41 -19.65 -9.22 2.26
C LEU A 41 -19.14 -10.13 1.14
N PHE A 42 -19.12 -9.61 -0.09
CA PHE A 42 -18.44 -10.31 -1.18
C PHE A 42 -16.93 -10.39 -0.91
N PRO A 43 -16.24 -11.47 -1.30
CA PRO A 43 -14.78 -11.61 -1.13
C PRO A 43 -13.97 -10.40 -1.59
N ILE A 44 -14.33 -9.86 -2.77
CA ILE A 44 -13.68 -8.65 -3.30
C ILE A 44 -13.91 -7.40 -2.44
N THR A 45 -15.04 -7.30 -1.74
CA THR A 45 -15.33 -6.18 -0.83
C THR A 45 -14.49 -6.28 0.44
N LEU A 46 -14.29 -7.51 0.94
CA LEU A 46 -13.37 -7.78 2.05
C LEU A 46 -11.91 -7.47 1.69
N CYS A 47 -11.51 -7.56 0.43
CA CYS A 47 -10.19 -7.12 -0.05
C CYS A 47 -10.06 -5.57 -0.05
N HIS A 48 -11.11 -4.86 -0.45
CA HIS A 48 -11.08 -3.39 -0.53
C HIS A 48 -11.13 -2.70 0.83
N LEU A 49 -11.79 -3.27 1.83
CA LEU A 49 -11.94 -2.67 3.15
C LEU A 49 -10.59 -2.37 3.86
N PRO A 50 -9.64 -3.32 3.99
CA PRO A 50 -8.34 -3.04 4.56
C PRO A 50 -7.58 -2.00 3.73
N TYR A 51 -7.70 -2.04 2.39
CA TYR A 51 -7.07 -1.04 1.53
C TYR A 51 -7.63 0.37 1.73
N ALA A 52 -8.95 0.52 1.94
CA ALA A 52 -9.56 1.81 2.26
C ALA A 52 -9.02 2.38 3.60
N CYS A 53 -8.80 1.52 4.59
CA CYS A 53 -8.17 1.91 5.86
C CYS A 53 -6.72 2.35 5.65
N PHE A 54 -5.93 1.59 4.88
CA PHE A 54 -4.55 1.93 4.49
C PHE A 54 -4.46 3.31 3.80
N ILE A 55 -5.29 3.57 2.80
CA ILE A 55 -5.29 4.85 2.07
C ILE A 55 -5.68 6.03 2.97
N SER A 56 -6.51 5.79 3.98
CA SER A 56 -6.89 6.80 4.97
C SER A 56 -5.85 6.99 6.08
N GLY A 57 -4.76 6.19 6.10
CA GLY A 57 -3.77 6.18 7.17
C GLY A 57 -4.29 5.61 8.50
N LEU A 58 -5.37 4.82 8.46
CA LEU A 58 -6.02 4.26 9.64
C LEU A 58 -5.59 2.80 9.84
N VAL A 59 -5.11 2.48 11.05
CA VAL A 59 -5.05 1.10 11.55
C VAL A 59 -6.34 0.84 12.33
N PRO A 60 -7.22 -0.08 11.90
CA PRO A 60 -8.51 -0.26 12.55
C PRO A 60 -8.40 -1.02 13.87
N ASP A 61 -9.33 -0.77 14.81
CA ASP A 61 -9.27 -1.32 16.18
C ASP A 61 -9.27 -2.87 16.21
N LYS A 62 -9.91 -3.50 15.22
CA LYS A 62 -9.96 -4.96 15.05
C LYS A 62 -9.07 -5.45 13.90
N ALA A 63 -7.90 -4.83 13.68
CA ALA A 63 -7.00 -5.14 12.56
C ALA A 63 -6.61 -6.63 12.50
N GLU A 64 -6.24 -7.23 13.63
CA GLU A 64 -5.84 -8.65 13.67
C GLU A 64 -6.99 -9.60 13.31
N GLN A 65 -8.20 -9.33 13.82
CA GLN A 65 -9.37 -10.16 13.52
C GLN A 65 -9.79 -9.98 12.07
N LEU A 66 -9.71 -8.75 11.55
CA LEU A 66 -9.93 -8.46 10.13
C LEU A 66 -8.92 -9.22 9.28
N ALA A 67 -7.64 -9.20 9.65
CA ALA A 67 -6.59 -9.91 8.93
C ALA A 67 -6.88 -11.41 8.82
N LYS A 68 -7.28 -12.06 9.92
CA LYS A 68 -7.66 -13.50 9.91
C LYS A 68 -8.80 -13.81 8.94
N VAL A 69 -9.85 -12.99 8.96
CA VAL A 69 -11.00 -13.12 8.05
C VAL A 69 -10.57 -12.94 6.60
N VAL A 70 -9.86 -11.84 6.33
CA VAL A 70 -9.44 -11.46 4.98
C VAL A 70 -8.45 -12.47 4.42
N ASP A 71 -7.46 -12.92 5.19
CA ASP A 71 -6.47 -13.91 4.78
C ASP A 71 -7.16 -15.23 4.37
N SER A 72 -8.08 -15.73 5.21
CA SER A 72 -8.87 -16.93 4.89
C SER A 72 -9.65 -16.78 3.58
N VAL A 73 -10.33 -15.65 3.39
CA VAL A 73 -11.13 -15.37 2.19
C VAL A 73 -10.26 -15.22 0.96
N VAL A 74 -9.15 -14.48 1.05
CA VAL A 74 -8.22 -14.26 -0.06
C VAL A 74 -7.57 -15.58 -0.47
N LEU A 75 -7.08 -16.38 0.48
CA LEU A 75 -6.44 -17.66 0.19
C LEU A 75 -7.41 -18.66 -0.46
N SER A 76 -8.68 -18.66 -0.05
CA SER A 76 -9.71 -19.54 -0.60
C SER A 76 -10.12 -19.16 -2.02
N ASN A 77 -10.00 -17.87 -2.38
CA ASN A 77 -10.39 -17.34 -3.69
C ASN A 77 -9.19 -16.81 -4.49
N PHE A 78 -7.97 -17.21 -4.13
CA PHE A 78 -6.73 -16.55 -4.57
C PHE A 78 -6.57 -16.51 -6.10
N ASN A 79 -6.97 -17.59 -6.77
CA ASN A 79 -6.88 -17.70 -8.22
C ASN A 79 -8.02 -16.97 -8.96
N ASP A 80 -9.14 -16.75 -8.29
CA ASP A 80 -10.33 -16.12 -8.87
C ASP A 80 -10.37 -14.60 -8.63
N LEU A 81 -9.72 -14.13 -7.55
CA LEU A 81 -9.58 -12.71 -7.25
C LEU A 81 -8.63 -12.06 -8.25
N PRO A 82 -8.91 -10.83 -8.74
CA PRO A 82 -7.98 -10.14 -9.62
C PRO A 82 -6.70 -9.75 -8.87
N THR A 83 -5.56 -9.77 -9.58
CA THR A 83 -4.24 -9.58 -8.93
C THR A 83 -4.07 -8.24 -8.21
N PRO A 84 -4.63 -7.09 -8.68
CA PRO A 84 -4.49 -5.83 -7.97
C PRO A 84 -5.13 -5.86 -6.58
N GLU A 85 -6.28 -6.52 -6.43
CA GLU A 85 -7.04 -6.62 -5.18
C GLU A 85 -6.29 -7.47 -4.15
N VAL A 86 -5.64 -8.55 -4.60
CA VAL A 86 -4.76 -9.37 -3.77
C VAL A 86 -3.57 -8.53 -3.28
N LEU A 87 -2.90 -7.80 -4.18
CA LEU A 87 -1.75 -6.95 -3.84
C LEU A 87 -2.15 -5.80 -2.89
N GLN A 88 -3.27 -5.12 -3.14
CA GLN A 88 -3.81 -4.06 -2.29
C GLN A 88 -4.08 -4.55 -0.87
N THR A 89 -4.69 -5.73 -0.78
CA THR A 89 -4.97 -6.37 0.51
C THR A 89 -3.68 -6.67 1.24
N ALA A 90 -2.71 -7.31 0.59
CA ALA A 90 -1.44 -7.65 1.20
C ALA A 90 -0.64 -6.41 1.67
N VAL A 91 -0.62 -5.33 0.87
CA VAL A 91 -0.02 -4.05 1.27
C VAL A 91 -0.69 -3.49 2.53
N ALA A 92 -2.02 -3.50 2.58
CA ALA A 92 -2.76 -3.01 3.73
C ALA A 92 -2.51 -3.86 4.99
N LEU A 93 -2.51 -5.19 4.86
CA LEU A 93 -2.18 -6.08 5.98
C LEU A 93 -0.74 -5.90 6.45
N GLY A 94 0.20 -5.62 5.54
CA GLY A 94 1.58 -5.27 5.87
C GLY A 94 1.66 -3.97 6.68
N PHE A 95 0.91 -2.94 6.26
CA PHE A 95 0.81 -1.69 7.04
C PHE A 95 0.22 -1.92 8.45
N PHE A 96 -0.71 -2.85 8.60
CA PHE A 96 -1.26 -3.24 9.91
C PHE A 96 -0.34 -4.17 10.72
N GLN A 97 0.83 -4.57 10.19
CA GLN A 97 1.70 -5.57 10.79
C GLN A 97 1.00 -6.93 11.03
N CYS A 98 0.04 -7.27 10.15
CA CYS A 98 -0.81 -8.46 10.24
C CYS A 98 -0.76 -9.31 8.95
N LEU A 99 0.25 -9.13 8.10
CA LEU A 99 0.40 -9.88 6.85
C LEU A 99 0.84 -11.33 7.15
N GLY A 100 0.11 -12.30 6.63
CA GLY A 100 0.38 -13.73 6.86
C GLY A 100 1.41 -14.31 5.88
N SER A 101 2.29 -15.18 6.38
CA SER A 101 3.32 -15.90 5.62
C SER A 101 2.78 -16.62 4.38
N ASN A 102 1.63 -17.31 4.51
CA ASN A 102 1.01 -18.03 3.39
C ASN A 102 0.68 -17.10 2.22
N LEU A 103 0.20 -15.89 2.51
CA LEU A 103 -0.14 -14.92 1.48
C LEU A 103 1.13 -14.35 0.82
N ILE A 104 2.17 -14.03 1.61
CA ILE A 104 3.48 -13.61 1.12
C ILE A 104 4.04 -14.64 0.15
N GLN A 105 4.14 -15.90 0.61
CA GLN A 105 4.69 -17.00 -0.16
C GLN A 105 3.93 -17.25 -1.46
N ARG A 106 2.59 -17.17 -1.44
CA ARG A 106 1.78 -17.33 -2.66
C ARG A 106 1.93 -16.18 -3.65
N ILE A 107 2.04 -14.94 -3.16
CA ILE A 107 2.22 -13.76 -4.02
C ILE A 107 3.60 -13.77 -4.68
N PHE A 108 4.66 -14.08 -3.94
CA PHE A 108 6.02 -14.12 -4.50
C PHE A 108 6.39 -15.45 -5.16
N ALA A 109 5.47 -16.42 -5.20
CA ALA A 109 5.65 -17.64 -5.96
C ALA A 109 5.54 -17.39 -7.47
N LEU A 110 6.31 -18.15 -8.25
CA LEU A 110 6.35 -18.05 -9.71
C LEU A 110 4.96 -18.05 -10.38
N PRO A 111 3.98 -18.89 -10.00
CA PRO A 111 2.67 -18.91 -10.65
C PRO A 111 1.89 -17.58 -10.54
N PHE A 112 1.99 -16.88 -9.40
CA PHE A 112 1.34 -15.59 -9.24
C PHE A 112 2.07 -14.51 -10.04
N MET A 113 3.40 -14.53 -10.02
CA MET A 113 4.23 -13.58 -10.79
C MET A 113 3.98 -13.72 -12.31
N GLU A 114 3.92 -14.95 -12.84
CA GLU A 114 3.58 -15.19 -14.26
C GLU A 114 2.15 -14.77 -14.61
N ARG A 115 1.21 -14.93 -13.68
CA ARG A 115 -0.16 -14.43 -13.85
C ARG A 115 -0.17 -12.91 -13.93
N LEU A 116 0.51 -12.25 -12.99
CA LEU A 116 0.63 -10.80 -12.93
C LEU A 116 1.25 -10.22 -14.21
N ASP A 117 2.33 -10.83 -14.70
CA ASP A 117 2.99 -10.41 -15.94
C ASP A 117 2.08 -10.54 -17.17
N ARG A 118 1.29 -11.61 -17.25
CA ARG A 118 0.29 -11.77 -18.34
C ARG A 118 -0.81 -10.70 -18.26
N GLU A 119 -1.30 -10.40 -17.06
CA GLU A 119 -2.31 -9.36 -16.85
C GLU A 119 -1.76 -7.97 -17.23
N LEU A 120 -0.48 -7.69 -16.95
CA LEU A 120 0.20 -6.43 -17.29
C LEU A 120 0.63 -6.31 -18.75
N THR A 121 0.90 -7.41 -19.45
CA THR A 121 1.27 -7.40 -20.87
C THR A 121 0.08 -7.45 -21.80
N GLY A 122 -1.06 -7.99 -21.34
CA GLY A 122 -2.31 -8.05 -22.10
C GLY A 122 -3.14 -6.76 -22.07
N SER A 123 -2.84 -5.81 -21.18
CA SER A 123 -3.60 -4.57 -20.97
C SER A 123 -3.22 -3.46 -21.98
N VAL A 124 -3.57 -3.63 -23.26
CA VAL A 124 -3.36 -2.57 -24.26
C VAL A 124 -4.17 -1.31 -23.87
N GLY A 125 -3.46 -0.23 -23.49
CA GLY A 125 -4.05 1.10 -23.26
C GLY A 125 -4.36 1.48 -21.81
N ASN A 126 -3.89 0.74 -20.79
CA ASN A 126 -4.13 1.07 -19.38
C ASN A 126 -2.87 1.35 -18.55
N GLU A 127 -1.97 2.18 -19.08
CA GLU A 127 -0.66 2.51 -18.46
C GLU A 127 -0.76 2.98 -17.00
N ARG A 128 -1.86 3.64 -16.62
CA ARG A 128 -2.09 4.11 -15.24
C ARG A 128 -2.36 2.94 -14.29
N ALA A 129 -3.21 1.99 -14.67
CA ALA A 129 -3.48 0.82 -13.84
C ALA A 129 -2.24 -0.07 -13.73
N ASP A 130 -1.50 -0.26 -14.84
CA ASP A 130 -0.27 -1.05 -14.84
C ASP A 130 0.78 -0.43 -13.91
N ARG A 131 0.90 0.90 -13.91
CA ARG A 131 1.78 1.62 -12.99
C ARG A 131 1.37 1.41 -11.54
N HIS A 132 0.08 1.53 -11.23
CA HIS A 132 -0.45 1.31 -9.88
C HIS A 132 -0.13 -0.09 -9.36
N VAL A 133 -0.33 -1.11 -10.20
CA VAL A 133 -0.02 -2.50 -9.86
C VAL A 133 1.48 -2.70 -9.60
N ARG A 134 2.34 -2.12 -10.43
CA ARG A 134 3.80 -2.15 -10.21
C ARG A 134 4.21 -1.44 -8.92
N GLU A 135 3.55 -0.34 -8.57
CA GLU A 135 3.77 0.38 -7.31
C GLU A 135 3.35 -0.45 -6.09
N LEU A 136 2.22 -1.16 -6.18
CA LEU A 136 1.77 -2.08 -5.12
C LEU A 136 2.75 -3.23 -4.94
N LEU A 137 3.17 -3.89 -6.02
CA LEU A 137 4.14 -4.99 -5.94
C LEU A 137 5.48 -4.52 -5.35
N ALA A 138 6.01 -3.38 -5.80
CA ALA A 138 7.23 -2.83 -5.24
C ALA A 138 7.06 -2.52 -3.74
N THR A 139 5.95 -1.89 -3.35
CA THR A 139 5.65 -1.61 -1.95
C THR A 139 5.59 -2.89 -1.12
N LEU A 140 4.92 -3.92 -1.63
CA LEU A 140 4.80 -5.21 -0.95
C LEU A 140 6.15 -5.95 -0.85
N ASN A 141 6.98 -5.91 -1.89
CA ASN A 141 8.33 -6.49 -1.86
C ASN A 141 9.15 -5.85 -0.75
N ARG A 142 9.11 -4.52 -0.64
CA ARG A 142 9.80 -3.81 0.44
C ARG A 142 9.25 -4.18 1.81
N ILE A 143 7.93 -4.25 1.99
CA ILE A 143 7.31 -4.70 3.25
C ILE A 143 7.82 -6.11 3.60
N ALA A 144 7.73 -7.06 2.67
CA ALA A 144 8.15 -8.44 2.92
C ALA A 144 9.64 -8.52 3.28
N CYS A 145 10.52 -7.83 2.56
CA CYS A 145 11.96 -7.89 2.83
C CYS A 145 12.39 -7.20 4.13
N LEU A 146 11.69 -6.13 4.56
CA LEU A 146 12.07 -5.35 5.74
C LEU A 146 11.35 -5.79 7.01
N ASP A 147 10.05 -6.04 6.92
CA ASP A 147 9.19 -6.32 8.07
C ASP A 147 9.04 -7.83 8.30
N PHE A 148 9.27 -8.67 7.27
CA PHE A 148 9.14 -10.14 7.32
C PHE A 148 10.37 -10.87 6.75
N PRO A 149 11.60 -10.58 7.24
CA PRO A 149 12.84 -11.13 6.69
C PRO A 149 12.93 -12.67 6.73
N GLU A 150 12.19 -13.32 7.63
CA GLU A 150 12.05 -14.77 7.75
C GLU A 150 11.41 -15.44 6.54
N GLU A 151 10.65 -14.69 5.72
CA GLU A 151 10.02 -15.22 4.52
C GLU A 151 11.00 -15.34 3.34
N HIS A 152 12.22 -14.83 3.49
CA HIS A 152 13.31 -14.93 2.51
C HIS A 152 12.92 -14.47 1.09
N VAL A 153 11.98 -13.51 1.00
CA VAL A 153 11.59 -12.90 -0.26
C VAL A 153 12.80 -12.11 -0.82
N PRO A 154 13.22 -12.36 -2.07
CA PRO A 154 14.32 -11.64 -2.66
C PRO A 154 13.93 -10.18 -2.90
N TRP A 155 14.90 -9.27 -2.76
CA TRP A 155 14.74 -7.89 -3.18
C TRP A 155 14.94 -7.80 -4.70
N PHE A 156 13.95 -7.27 -5.45
CA PHE A 156 14.03 -7.23 -6.92
C PHE A 156 13.50 -5.94 -7.57
N HIS A 157 13.30 -4.87 -6.80
CA HIS A 157 12.72 -3.62 -7.29
C HIS A 157 13.68 -2.41 -7.33
N ASP A 158 15.01 -2.61 -7.24
CA ASP A 158 16.00 -1.52 -7.30
C ASP A 158 15.84 -0.62 -8.53
N GLN A 159 15.71 -1.21 -9.72
CA GLN A 159 15.55 -0.46 -10.96
C GLN A 159 14.23 0.34 -10.98
N PHE A 160 13.17 -0.22 -10.39
CA PHE A 160 11.88 0.46 -10.28
C PHE A 160 12.00 1.71 -9.40
N TYR A 161 12.64 1.60 -8.24
CA TYR A 161 12.87 2.73 -7.34
C TYR A 161 13.81 3.77 -7.95
N ALA A 162 14.88 3.35 -8.62
CA ALA A 162 15.79 4.25 -9.31
C ALA A 162 15.08 5.06 -10.41
N ALA A 163 14.27 4.41 -11.26
CA ALA A 163 13.49 5.07 -12.30
C ALA A 163 12.47 6.06 -11.70
N ARG A 164 11.82 5.70 -10.59
CA ARG A 164 10.90 6.59 -9.85
C ARG A 164 11.63 7.81 -9.29
N ALA A 165 12.80 7.61 -8.69
CA ALA A 165 13.62 8.68 -8.13
C ALA A 165 14.06 9.70 -9.20
N LEU A 166 14.50 9.22 -10.37
CA LEU A 166 14.86 10.08 -11.51
C LEU A 166 13.69 10.95 -11.98
N ASN A 167 12.47 10.41 -12.00
CA ASN A 167 11.28 11.15 -12.42
C ASN A 167 10.80 12.16 -11.37
N ALA A 168 10.98 11.86 -10.09
CA ALA A 168 10.51 12.70 -9.00
C ALA A 168 11.39 13.94 -8.74
N ARG A 169 12.65 13.95 -9.20
CA ARG A 169 13.60 15.08 -9.10
C ARG A 169 13.18 16.36 -9.82
N ARG A 170 11.96 16.43 -10.36
CA ARG A 170 11.59 17.49 -11.29
C ARG A 170 11.26 18.79 -10.58
N HIS A 171 10.44 18.83 -9.51
CA HIS A 171 10.15 20.09 -8.79
C HIS A 171 9.63 19.87 -7.36
N LEU A 172 10.05 20.75 -6.44
CA LEU A 172 9.40 20.90 -5.13
C LEU A 172 8.09 21.69 -5.27
N THR A 173 7.07 21.30 -4.52
CA THR A 173 5.82 22.07 -4.35
C THR A 173 6.09 23.37 -3.58
N ALA A 174 5.15 24.32 -3.61
CA ALA A 174 5.26 25.56 -2.84
C ALA A 174 5.46 25.27 -1.33
N LEU A 175 4.63 24.39 -0.77
CA LEU A 175 4.77 23.95 0.64
C LEU A 175 6.14 23.33 0.92
N GLN A 176 6.67 22.49 0.02
CA GLN A 176 7.98 21.87 0.22
C GLN A 176 9.12 22.88 0.19
N LYS A 177 9.01 23.94 -0.62
CA LYS A 177 9.96 25.05 -0.61
C LYS A 177 9.86 25.83 0.70
N ASP A 178 8.65 26.16 1.14
CA ASP A 178 8.45 26.87 2.41
C ASP A 178 9.02 26.05 3.58
N VAL A 179 8.76 24.74 3.61
CA VAL A 179 9.33 23.84 4.63
C VAL A 179 10.86 23.83 4.56
N GLN A 180 11.43 23.78 3.36
CA GLN A 180 12.87 23.83 3.19
C GLN A 180 13.45 25.15 3.72
N ASP A 181 12.91 26.30 3.33
CA ASP A 181 13.42 27.60 3.75
C ASP A 181 13.40 27.73 5.28
N ASN A 182 12.35 27.20 5.93
CA ASN A 182 12.29 27.11 7.39
C ASN A 182 13.35 26.18 7.99
N LEU A 183 13.59 25.01 7.38
CA LEU A 183 14.65 24.09 7.82
C LEU A 183 16.03 24.72 7.69
N GLU A 184 16.34 25.36 6.55
CA GLU A 184 17.60 26.06 6.34
C GLU A 184 17.81 27.19 7.35
N HIS A 185 16.75 27.93 7.68
CA HIS A 185 16.80 28.98 8.69
C HIS A 185 17.09 28.44 10.09
N VAL A 186 16.37 27.39 10.52
CA VAL A 186 16.51 26.79 11.86
C VAL A 186 17.87 26.10 12.03
N LEU A 187 18.36 25.44 10.98
CA LEU A 187 19.63 24.70 11.01
C LEU A 187 20.84 25.60 10.77
N GLY A 188 20.66 26.90 10.48
CA GLY A 188 21.75 27.84 10.29
C GLY A 188 22.46 27.70 8.93
N GLY A 189 21.79 27.15 7.93
CA GLY A 189 22.26 27.15 6.54
C GLY A 189 21.77 25.96 5.71
N SER A 190 21.92 26.10 4.39
CA SER A 190 21.48 25.09 3.41
C SER A 190 22.38 23.87 3.33
N GLN A 191 23.61 23.93 3.86
CA GLN A 191 24.53 22.80 3.92
C GLN A 191 23.98 21.62 4.74
N PHE A 192 23.07 21.88 5.67
CA PHE A 192 22.44 20.87 6.51
C PHE A 192 21.15 20.30 5.90
N VAL A 193 20.70 20.79 4.74
CA VAL A 193 19.43 20.38 4.11
C VAL A 193 19.68 19.86 2.70
N GLN A 194 19.43 18.58 2.49
CA GLN A 194 19.51 17.94 1.17
C GLN A 194 18.12 17.75 0.56
N ARG A 195 18.04 17.81 -0.77
CA ARG A 195 16.80 17.61 -1.55
C ARG A 195 16.84 16.28 -2.30
N HIS A 196 15.68 15.64 -2.47
CA HIS A 196 15.49 14.45 -3.31
C HIS A 196 16.51 13.33 -3.02
N VAL A 197 16.78 13.09 -1.73
CA VAL A 197 17.72 12.08 -1.27
C VAL A 197 17.15 10.70 -1.50
N PHE A 198 17.92 9.85 -2.18
CA PHE A 198 17.59 8.44 -2.32
C PHE A 198 18.20 7.69 -1.13
N ALA A 199 17.36 7.39 -0.16
CA ALA A 199 17.73 6.64 1.03
C ALA A 199 17.76 5.13 0.74
N PRO A 200 18.41 4.32 1.61
CA PRO A 200 18.38 2.87 1.52
C PRO A 200 16.95 2.31 1.35
N TYR A 201 16.82 1.12 0.78
CA TYR A 201 15.53 0.44 0.58
C TYR A 201 14.52 1.22 -0.29
N GLY A 202 15.02 2.01 -1.24
CA GLY A 202 14.19 2.62 -2.28
C GLY A 202 13.34 3.82 -1.82
N TYR A 203 13.62 4.38 -0.63
CA TYR A 203 12.93 5.58 -0.15
C TYR A 203 13.45 6.82 -0.87
N LEU A 204 12.54 7.63 -1.41
CA LEU A 204 12.86 8.96 -1.90
C LEU A 204 12.38 10.00 -0.88
N LEU A 205 13.33 10.62 -0.19
CA LEU A 205 13.10 11.71 0.73
C LEU A 205 13.10 13.02 -0.06
N GLN A 206 12.02 13.80 0.07
CA GLN A 206 11.94 15.10 -0.61
C GLN A 206 12.94 16.09 -0.01
N LEU A 207 13.07 16.04 1.32
CA LEU A 207 14.03 16.80 2.12
C LEU A 207 14.65 15.84 3.15
N SER A 208 15.94 16.01 3.41
CA SER A 208 16.73 15.30 4.43
C SER A 208 17.55 16.34 5.20
N CYS A 209 17.74 16.13 6.49
CA CYS A 209 18.59 16.99 7.32
C CYS A 209 19.78 16.16 7.82
N GLU A 210 21.00 16.63 7.60
CA GLU A 210 22.23 16.02 8.10
C GLU A 210 22.88 17.00 9.07
N LEU A 211 23.10 16.57 10.31
CA LEU A 211 23.58 17.41 11.41
C LEU A 211 24.98 17.04 11.90
N ASP A 212 25.55 15.96 11.36
CA ASP A 212 26.88 15.49 11.72
C ASP A 212 27.91 16.07 10.74
N ASP A 213 29.00 16.62 11.30
CA ASP A 213 30.14 17.11 10.52
C ASP A 213 30.76 15.95 9.72
N SER A 214 30.86 16.12 8.39
CA SER A 214 31.68 15.27 7.53
C SER A 214 33.17 15.47 7.77
#